data_AF-A0A4Q2X7K7-F1
#
_entry.id   AF-A0A4Q2X7K7-F1
#
_cell.length_a   1.000
_cell.length_b   1.000
_cell.length_c   1.000
_cell.angle_alpha   90.00
_cell.angle_beta   90.00
_cell.angle_gamma   90.00
#
_symmetry.space_group_name_H-M   'P 1'
#
loop_
_entity.id
_entity.type
_entity.pdbx_description
1 polymer ?
#
loop_
_entity_poly.entity_id
_entity_poly.type
_entity_poly.pdbx_seq_one_letter_code
_entity_poly.pdbx_strand_id
1 'polypeptide(L)'
;MPNLKDKIGFTDNGPAIASPAEENRLREFVNLKLAARGYPIVGNEEDYPFLDLGRSLIANFQEKSRLLSDYLCPADASIEAYLKDYLGEEIVSEVFPDGAHLLPVGPLMMERHGIARMLSLPPDKDVFKSSILSSFRVHQGVCHNPASDRRTTEGVFHVADGGLPVPADKKEVPKAAFARLLK
;
A
#
# COMPACT_ATOMS: atom_id res chain seq x y z
N MET A 1 -8.11 -16.33 -21.46
CA MET A 1 -6.75 -15.86 -21.07
C MET A 1 -6.89 -14.85 -19.94
N PRO A 2 -6.01 -14.83 -18.94
CA PRO A 2 -6.07 -13.80 -17.90
C PRO A 2 -5.95 -12.42 -18.54
N ASN A 3 -6.78 -11.46 -18.11
CA ASN A 3 -6.77 -10.09 -18.60
C ASN A 3 -5.43 -9.41 -18.21
N LEU A 4 -4.43 -9.46 -19.09
CA LEU A 4 -3.10 -8.88 -18.86
C LEU A 4 -3.15 -7.37 -18.60
N LYS A 5 -4.15 -6.69 -19.19
CA LYS A 5 -4.36 -5.26 -19.01
C LYS A 5 -4.70 -4.94 -17.57
N ASP A 6 -5.57 -5.72 -16.94
CA ASP A 6 -5.97 -5.52 -15.55
C ASP A 6 -4.90 -5.97 -14.54
N LYS A 7 -4.07 -6.96 -14.88
CA LYS A 7 -3.02 -7.46 -13.97
C LYS A 7 -1.76 -6.62 -13.98
N ILE A 8 -1.24 -6.32 -15.17
CA ILE A 8 0.09 -5.72 -15.33
C ILE A 8 0.09 -4.50 -16.27
N GLY A 9 -1.06 -4.14 -16.84
CA GLY A 9 -1.15 -2.97 -17.72
C GLY A 9 -0.64 -3.19 -19.13
N PHE A 10 -0.70 -4.43 -19.64
CA PHE A 10 -0.27 -4.78 -21.00
C PHE A 10 -1.40 -5.39 -21.82
N THR A 11 -1.37 -5.12 -23.12
CA THR A 11 -2.13 -5.80 -24.16
C THR A 11 -1.17 -6.59 -25.03
N ASP A 12 -1.70 -7.41 -25.95
CA ASP A 12 -0.86 -8.16 -26.90
C ASP A 12 -0.02 -7.24 -27.81
N ASN A 13 -0.42 -5.97 -27.94
CA ASN A 13 0.23 -4.96 -28.77
C ASN A 13 1.08 -3.95 -27.96
N GLY A 14 1.37 -4.23 -26.68
CA GLY A 14 2.20 -3.38 -25.83
C GLY A 14 1.44 -2.74 -24.65
N PRO A 15 1.97 -1.66 -24.06
CA PRO A 15 1.38 -1.03 -22.87
C PRO A 15 -0.07 -0.62 -23.10
N ALA A 16 -0.92 -0.94 -22.14
CA ALA A 16 -2.32 -0.56 -22.19
C ALA A 16 -2.47 0.94 -21.93
N ILE A 17 -3.04 1.65 -22.89
CA ILE A 17 -3.49 3.03 -22.72
C ILE A 17 -4.96 2.97 -22.31
N ALA A 18 -5.28 3.56 -21.16
CA ALA A 18 -6.67 3.62 -20.69
C ALA A 18 -7.42 4.69 -21.49
N SER A 19 -8.58 4.32 -22.05
CA SER A 19 -9.53 5.30 -22.57
C SER A 19 -10.17 6.10 -21.42
N PRO A 20 -10.78 7.28 -21.67
CA PRO A 20 -11.47 8.05 -20.64
C PRO A 20 -12.55 7.25 -19.89
N ALA A 21 -13.28 6.38 -20.59
CA ALA A 21 -14.29 5.52 -19.99
C ALA A 21 -13.67 4.47 -19.04
N GLU A 22 -12.49 3.95 -19.37
CA GLU A 22 -11.78 3.00 -18.52
C GLU A 22 -11.15 3.69 -17.29
N GLU A 23 -10.67 4.91 -17.45
CA GLU A 23 -10.21 5.74 -16.32
C GLU A 23 -11.38 6.04 -15.37
N ASN A 24 -12.56 6.39 -15.89
CA ASN A 24 -13.75 6.58 -15.06
C ASN A 24 -14.17 5.31 -14.32
N ARG A 25 -14.16 4.15 -14.98
CA ARG A 25 -14.43 2.86 -14.32
C ARG A 25 -13.41 2.53 -13.23
N LEU A 26 -12.14 2.85 -13.46
CA LEU A 26 -11.10 2.67 -12.45
C LEU A 26 -11.30 3.64 -11.27
N ARG A 27 -11.74 4.88 -11.51
CA ARG A 27 -12.09 5.85 -10.46
C ARG A 27 -13.24 5.36 -9.61
N GLU A 28 -14.30 4.89 -10.24
CA GLU A 28 -15.44 4.28 -9.56
C GLU A 28 -15.00 3.07 -8.72
N PHE A 29 -14.13 2.22 -9.26
CA PHE A 29 -13.55 1.09 -8.53
C PHE A 29 -12.73 1.53 -7.32
N VAL A 30 -11.92 2.60 -7.44
CA VAL A 30 -11.18 3.16 -6.30
C VAL A 30 -12.12 3.70 -5.23
N ASN A 31 -13.16 4.44 -5.61
CA ASN A 31 -14.17 4.95 -4.67
C ASN A 31 -14.92 3.81 -3.97
N LEU A 32 -15.26 2.74 -4.69
CA LEU A 32 -15.87 1.55 -4.10
C LEU A 32 -14.98 0.95 -3.00
N LYS A 33 -13.65 0.93 -3.20
CA LYS A 33 -12.71 0.42 -2.20
C LYS A 33 -12.52 1.33 -1.00
N LEU A 34 -12.52 2.65 -1.23
CA LEU A 34 -12.51 3.63 -0.15
C LEU A 34 -13.77 3.46 0.70
N ALA A 35 -14.94 3.45 0.07
CA ALA A 35 -16.22 3.21 0.72
C ALA A 35 -16.22 1.86 1.45
N ALA A 36 -15.76 0.76 0.84
CA ALA A 36 -15.68 -0.55 1.48
C ALA A 36 -14.79 -0.61 2.74
N ARG A 37 -13.87 0.34 2.90
CA ARG A 37 -13.06 0.51 4.12
C ARG A 37 -13.55 1.62 5.06
N GLY A 38 -14.69 2.22 4.78
CA GLY A 38 -15.25 3.32 5.57
C GLY A 38 -14.61 4.68 5.33
N TYR A 39 -13.80 4.82 4.27
CA TYR A 39 -13.25 6.12 3.87
C TYR A 39 -14.25 6.91 3.01
N PRO A 40 -14.16 8.25 3.00
CA PRO A 40 -14.97 9.07 2.11
C PRO A 40 -14.62 8.79 0.64
N ILE A 41 -15.65 8.85 -0.20
CA ILE A 41 -15.48 8.82 -1.66
C ILE A 41 -15.11 10.22 -2.18
N VAL A 42 -14.65 10.28 -3.43
CA VAL A 42 -14.42 11.56 -4.12
C VAL A 42 -15.36 11.72 -5.32
N GLY A 43 -16.04 12.86 -5.41
CA GLY A 43 -17.07 13.15 -6.41
C GLY A 43 -18.48 12.94 -5.85
N ASN A 44 -19.49 12.99 -6.72
CA ASN A 44 -20.87 12.70 -6.31
C ASN A 44 -21.16 11.22 -6.47
N GLU A 45 -21.92 10.65 -5.54
CA GLU A 45 -22.28 9.24 -5.58
C GLU A 45 -23.16 8.88 -6.80
N GLU A 46 -23.95 9.83 -7.29
CA GLU A 46 -24.77 9.71 -8.51
C GLU A 46 -23.92 9.43 -9.76
N ASP A 47 -22.65 9.83 -9.76
CA ASP A 47 -21.69 9.57 -10.84
C ASP A 47 -21.14 8.13 -10.81
N TYR A 48 -21.48 7.34 -9.77
CA TYR A 48 -20.94 6.00 -9.50
C TYR A 48 -22.05 4.95 -9.32
N PRO A 49 -22.69 4.50 -10.42
CA PRO A 49 -23.80 3.54 -10.38
C PRO A 49 -23.52 2.23 -9.61
N PHE A 50 -22.29 1.72 -9.63
CA PHE A 50 -21.93 0.50 -8.89
C PHE A 50 -21.86 0.72 -7.38
N LEU A 51 -21.50 1.94 -6.96
CA LEU A 51 -21.45 2.28 -5.55
C LEU A 51 -22.86 2.38 -4.98
N ASP A 52 -23.76 3.02 -5.72
CA ASP A 52 -25.17 3.14 -5.35
C ASP A 52 -25.88 1.78 -5.29
N LEU A 53 -25.72 0.95 -6.34
CA LEU A 53 -26.28 -0.41 -6.38
C LEU A 53 -25.68 -1.31 -5.28
N GLY A 54 -24.42 -1.05 -4.90
CA GLY A 54 -23.64 -1.87 -3.99
C GLY A 54 -23.75 -1.52 -2.51
N ARG A 55 -24.45 -0.43 -2.10
CA ARG A 55 -24.44 0.09 -0.72
C ARG A 55 -24.66 -0.98 0.35
N SER A 56 -25.68 -1.82 0.20
CA SER A 56 -26.00 -2.87 1.18
C SER A 56 -24.90 -3.94 1.26
N LEU A 57 -24.26 -4.27 0.14
CA LEU A 57 -23.13 -5.20 0.09
C LEU A 57 -21.87 -4.57 0.71
N ILE A 58 -21.63 -3.28 0.45
CA ILE A 58 -20.53 -2.50 1.03
C ILE A 58 -20.67 -2.46 2.56
N ALA A 59 -21.86 -2.12 3.07
CA ALA A 59 -22.11 -2.10 4.51
C ALA A 59 -21.90 -3.48 5.15
N ASN A 60 -22.38 -4.55 4.50
CA ASN A 60 -22.13 -5.92 4.96
C ASN A 60 -20.64 -6.26 4.97
N PHE A 61 -19.91 -5.84 3.94
CA PHE A 61 -18.46 -6.05 3.83
C PHE A 61 -17.68 -5.28 4.89
N GLN A 62 -18.07 -4.03 5.21
CA GLN A 62 -17.49 -3.24 6.28
C GLN A 62 -17.64 -3.96 7.63
N GLU A 63 -18.84 -4.44 7.97
CA GLU A 63 -19.06 -5.16 9.23
C GLU A 63 -18.26 -6.46 9.30
N LYS A 64 -18.19 -7.22 8.20
CA LYS A 64 -17.34 -8.42 8.12
C LYS A 64 -15.86 -8.08 8.26
N SER A 65 -15.39 -7.01 7.63
CA SER A 65 -14.00 -6.56 7.72
C SER A 65 -13.65 -6.13 9.15
N ARG A 66 -14.57 -5.47 9.84
CA ARG A 66 -14.43 -5.13 11.26
C ARG A 66 -14.34 -6.35 12.15
N LEU A 67 -15.13 -7.40 11.89
CA LEU A 67 -15.04 -8.67 12.63
C LEU A 67 -13.75 -9.45 12.35
N LEU A 68 -13.13 -9.21 11.18
CA LEU A 68 -11.89 -9.84 10.74
C LEU A 68 -10.68 -8.91 10.90
N SER A 69 -10.78 -7.85 11.70
CA SER A 69 -9.69 -6.87 11.88
C SER A 69 -8.42 -7.51 12.41
N ASP A 70 -8.51 -8.65 13.08
CA ASP A 70 -7.34 -9.29 13.71
C ASP A 70 -6.74 -10.38 12.80
N TYR A 71 -7.21 -10.49 11.56
CA TYR A 71 -6.75 -11.49 10.60
C TYR A 71 -5.78 -10.89 9.58
N LEU A 72 -4.57 -11.44 9.58
CA LEU A 72 -3.58 -11.21 8.55
C LEU A 72 -3.78 -12.16 7.37
N CYS A 73 -3.45 -11.70 6.17
CA CYS A 73 -3.35 -12.61 5.04
C CYS A 73 -2.18 -13.60 5.25
N PRO A 74 -2.15 -14.76 4.56
CA PRO A 74 -1.13 -15.78 4.80
C PRO A 74 0.33 -15.29 4.65
N ALA A 75 0.57 -14.33 3.75
CA ALA A 75 1.89 -13.74 3.57
C ALA A 75 2.27 -12.90 4.79
N ASP A 76 1.40 -11.99 5.22
CA ASP A 76 1.63 -11.12 6.38
C ASP A 76 1.73 -11.93 7.68
N ALA A 77 0.89 -12.96 7.85
CA ALA A 77 0.96 -13.87 8.99
C ALA A 77 2.32 -14.59 9.07
N SER A 78 2.89 -14.97 7.93
CA SER A 78 4.20 -15.62 7.87
C SER A 78 5.33 -14.65 8.24
N ILE A 79 5.26 -13.41 7.75
CA ILE A 79 6.21 -12.34 8.09
C ILE A 79 6.11 -12.00 9.59
N GLU A 80 4.89 -11.86 10.11
CA GLU A 80 4.66 -11.55 11.51
C GLU A 80 5.16 -12.67 12.44
N ALA A 81 4.90 -13.93 12.09
CA ALA A 81 5.40 -15.07 12.85
C ALA A 81 6.94 -15.07 12.92
N TYR A 82 7.61 -14.83 11.78
CA TYR A 82 9.06 -14.67 11.73
C TYR A 82 9.54 -13.52 12.62
N LEU A 83 8.91 -12.34 12.53
CA LEU A 83 9.31 -11.17 13.31
C LEU A 83 9.16 -11.41 14.82
N LYS A 84 8.06 -12.02 15.26
CA LYS A 84 7.84 -12.35 16.67
C LYS A 84 8.89 -13.34 17.20
N ASP A 85 9.18 -14.39 16.43
CA ASP A 85 10.21 -15.38 16.77
C ASP A 85 11.61 -14.74 16.85
N TYR A 86 11.99 -13.98 15.81
CA TYR A 86 13.28 -13.32 15.72
C TYR A 86 13.51 -12.28 16.83
N LEU A 87 12.50 -11.46 17.12
CA LEU A 87 12.55 -10.43 18.16
C LEU A 87 12.54 -11.03 19.57
N GLY A 88 11.84 -12.14 19.76
CA GLY A 88 11.68 -12.80 21.06
C GLY A 88 10.66 -12.09 21.97
N GLU A 89 10.10 -12.84 22.91
CA GLU A 89 8.99 -12.39 23.78
C GLU A 89 9.33 -11.15 24.61
N GLU A 90 10.57 -11.04 25.11
CA GLU A 90 11.02 -9.92 25.94
C GLU A 90 10.98 -8.59 25.16
N ILE A 91 11.59 -8.55 23.97
CA ILE A 91 11.62 -7.33 23.13
C ILE A 91 10.23 -7.02 22.60
N VAL A 92 9.48 -8.04 22.17
CA VAL A 92 8.10 -7.84 21.69
C VAL A 92 7.23 -7.24 22.78
N SER A 93 7.28 -7.76 24.01
CA SER A 93 6.47 -7.25 25.12
C SER A 93 6.88 -5.84 25.57
N GLU A 94 8.18 -5.52 25.51
CA GLU A 94 8.67 -4.17 25.86
C GLU A 94 8.30 -3.13 24.79
N VAL A 95 8.49 -3.46 23.50
CA VAL A 95 8.34 -2.51 22.39
C VAL A 95 6.89 -2.45 21.91
N PHE A 96 6.16 -3.57 21.88
CA PHE A 96 4.78 -3.70 21.41
C PHE A 96 3.82 -4.14 22.54
N PRO A 97 3.67 -3.33 23.61
CA PRO A 97 2.98 -3.74 24.84
C PRO A 97 1.48 -4.02 24.68
N ASP A 98 0.85 -3.45 23.65
CA ASP A 98 -0.60 -3.57 23.42
C ASP A 98 -0.99 -4.88 22.71
N GLY A 99 -0.03 -5.80 22.47
CA GLY A 99 -0.26 -7.05 21.76
C GLY A 99 -0.70 -6.86 20.31
N ALA A 100 -0.52 -5.66 19.76
CA ALA A 100 -0.85 -5.33 18.39
C ALA A 100 -0.02 -6.15 17.40
N HIS A 101 -0.58 -6.35 16.20
CA HIS A 101 0.16 -6.88 15.07
C HIS A 101 1.43 -6.05 14.82
N LEU A 102 2.55 -6.74 14.57
CA LEU A 102 3.81 -6.06 14.23
C LEU A 102 3.74 -5.46 12.81
N LEU A 103 2.76 -5.90 12.01
CA LEU A 103 2.47 -5.38 10.69
C LEU A 103 1.16 -4.57 10.68
N PRO A 104 1.06 -3.54 9.81
CA PRO A 104 -0.19 -2.84 9.60
C PRO A 104 -1.29 -3.77 9.08
N VAL A 105 -2.43 -3.76 9.76
CA VAL A 105 -3.61 -4.52 9.36
C VAL A 105 -4.43 -3.73 8.33
N GLY A 106 -5.00 -4.46 7.36
CA GLY A 106 -6.05 -3.95 6.48
C GLY A 106 -5.58 -2.92 5.45
N PRO A 107 -4.37 -3.02 4.87
CA PRO A 107 -3.88 -2.05 3.89
C PRO A 107 -4.84 -1.93 2.70
N LEU A 108 -4.90 -0.75 2.09
CA LEU A 108 -5.61 -0.57 0.83
C LEU A 108 -4.88 -1.35 -0.27
N MET A 109 -5.45 -2.48 -0.70
CA MET A 109 -4.83 -3.37 -1.68
C MET A 109 -4.74 -2.74 -3.07
N MET A 110 -3.70 -3.09 -3.83
CA MET A 110 -3.44 -2.63 -5.19
C MET A 110 -3.53 -3.79 -6.20
N GLU A 111 -4.61 -4.57 -6.15
CA GLU A 111 -4.74 -5.83 -6.92
C GLU A 111 -5.00 -5.66 -8.42
N ARG A 112 -5.28 -4.42 -8.87
CA ARG A 112 -5.51 -4.11 -10.27
C ARG A 112 -4.54 -3.03 -10.72
N HIS A 113 -3.98 -3.23 -11.91
CA HIS A 113 -3.14 -2.24 -12.58
C HIS A 113 -3.90 -0.89 -12.69
N GLY A 114 -3.17 0.19 -12.42
CA GLY A 114 -3.67 1.56 -12.51
C GLY A 114 -4.12 2.17 -11.18
N ILE A 115 -4.50 1.37 -10.17
CA ILE A 115 -4.98 1.89 -8.87
C ILE A 115 -3.93 2.81 -8.23
N ALA A 116 -2.69 2.33 -8.09
CA ALA A 116 -1.62 3.09 -7.46
C ALA A 116 -1.35 4.42 -8.18
N ARG A 117 -1.33 4.41 -9.52
CA ARG A 117 -1.16 5.63 -10.34
C ARG A 117 -2.30 6.61 -10.11
N MET A 118 -3.54 6.13 -10.06
CA MET A 118 -4.72 6.96 -9.82
C MET A 118 -4.67 7.63 -8.44
N LEU A 119 -4.22 6.91 -7.41
CA LEU A 119 -4.07 7.44 -6.05
C LEU A 119 -2.86 8.38 -5.88
N SER A 120 -1.98 8.48 -6.89
CA SER A 120 -0.75 9.28 -6.81
C SER A 120 -0.96 10.78 -7.06
N LEU A 121 -2.15 11.18 -7.51
CA LEU A 121 -2.54 12.56 -7.75
C LEU A 121 -3.95 12.83 -7.20
N PRO A 122 -4.25 14.08 -6.79
CA PRO A 122 -5.60 14.47 -6.46
C PRO A 122 -6.55 14.24 -7.66
N PRO A 123 -7.81 13.88 -7.40
CA PRO A 123 -8.75 13.50 -8.45
C PRO A 123 -9.14 14.66 -9.39
N ASP A 124 -8.97 15.90 -8.93
CA ASP A 124 -9.35 17.15 -9.59
C ASP A 124 -8.16 18.04 -9.95
N LYS A 125 -6.92 17.56 -9.75
CA LYS A 125 -5.71 18.37 -9.97
C LYS A 125 -4.60 17.58 -10.66
N ASP A 126 -3.82 18.31 -11.45
CA ASP A 126 -2.64 17.77 -12.11
C ASP A 126 -1.35 17.90 -11.27
N VAL A 127 -1.43 18.46 -10.07
CA VAL A 127 -0.26 18.72 -9.23
C VAL A 127 -0.52 18.34 -7.79
N PHE A 128 0.45 17.66 -7.17
CA PHE A 128 0.53 17.40 -5.74
C PHE A 128 1.91 17.78 -5.22
N LYS A 129 1.96 18.41 -4.04
CA LYS A 129 3.23 18.75 -3.38
C LYS A 129 3.13 18.47 -1.89
N SER A 130 4.17 17.87 -1.34
CA SER A 130 4.38 17.68 0.08
C SER A 130 5.86 17.89 0.42
N SER A 131 6.22 17.75 1.70
CA SER A 131 7.63 17.79 2.14
C SER A 131 8.47 16.63 1.61
N ILE A 132 7.84 15.53 1.17
CA ILE A 132 8.55 14.30 0.76
C ILE A 132 8.61 14.12 -0.77
N LEU A 133 7.70 14.73 -1.53
CA LEU A 133 7.68 14.65 -3.00
C LEU A 133 6.80 15.71 -3.65
N SER A 134 7.02 15.95 -4.94
CA SER A 134 6.13 16.68 -5.85
C SER A 134 5.73 15.79 -7.03
N SER A 135 4.43 15.64 -7.29
CA SER A 135 3.88 14.85 -8.41
C SER A 135 3.17 15.74 -9.41
N PHE A 136 3.30 15.42 -10.70
CA PHE A 136 2.70 16.15 -11.81
C PHE A 136 2.07 15.18 -12.81
N ARG A 137 0.85 15.46 -13.27
CA ARG A 137 0.34 14.88 -14.51
C ARG A 137 1.05 15.57 -15.67
N VAL A 138 1.56 14.78 -16.60
CA VAL A 138 2.25 15.27 -17.80
C VAL A 138 1.65 14.58 -19.02
N HIS A 139 1.93 15.10 -20.22
CA HIS A 139 1.38 14.55 -21.46
C HIS A 139 1.71 13.06 -21.65
N GLN A 140 2.91 12.62 -21.24
CA GLN A 140 3.32 11.22 -21.35
C GLN A 140 2.89 10.33 -20.16
N GLY A 141 2.19 10.87 -19.15
CA GLY A 141 1.79 10.11 -17.97
C GLY A 141 1.92 10.90 -16.66
N VAL A 142 2.80 10.45 -15.77
CA VAL A 142 3.02 11.06 -14.45
C VAL A 142 4.51 11.25 -14.18
N CYS A 143 4.87 12.36 -13.56
CA CYS A 143 6.21 12.71 -13.13
C CYS A 143 6.24 12.84 -11.60
N HIS A 144 7.18 12.18 -10.93
CA HIS A 144 7.37 12.22 -9.48
C HIS A 144 8.77 12.71 -9.17
N ASN A 145 8.87 13.84 -8.47
CA ASN A 145 10.12 14.45 -8.00
C ASN A 145 10.19 14.30 -6.47
N PRO A 146 10.84 13.25 -5.94
CA PRO A 146 11.01 13.08 -4.50
C PRO A 146 11.91 14.16 -3.90
N ALA A 147 11.86 14.35 -2.59
CA ALA A 147 12.71 15.32 -1.87
C ALA A 147 14.21 15.05 -2.04
N SER A 148 14.59 13.78 -2.21
CA SER A 148 15.96 13.37 -2.56
C SER A 148 16.00 12.81 -3.97
N ASP A 149 16.61 13.55 -4.89
CA ASP A 149 16.73 13.20 -6.32
C ASP A 149 17.70 12.03 -6.56
N ARG A 150 18.66 11.83 -5.66
CA ARG A 150 19.74 10.85 -5.84
C ARG A 150 19.81 9.88 -4.67
N ARG A 151 20.18 8.64 -5.00
CA ARG A 151 20.46 7.58 -4.03
C ARG A 151 21.88 7.69 -3.51
N THR A 152 22.07 7.48 -2.21
CA THR A 152 23.38 7.29 -1.57
C THR A 152 23.65 5.79 -1.40
N THR A 153 24.91 5.37 -1.57
CA THR A 153 25.34 3.97 -1.35
C THR A 153 26.17 3.79 -0.10
N GLU A 154 26.93 4.82 0.29
CA GLU A 154 27.81 4.74 1.45
C GLU A 154 27.01 4.79 2.74
N GLY A 155 27.14 3.73 3.55
CA GLY A 155 26.59 3.69 4.91
C GLY A 155 25.07 3.63 5.03
N VAL A 156 24.35 3.32 3.95
CA VAL A 156 22.87 3.23 3.92
C VAL A 156 22.32 1.82 4.17
N PHE A 157 23.15 0.78 4.02
CA PHE A 157 22.71 -0.62 4.17
C PHE A 157 23.02 -1.13 5.58
N HIS A 158 21.97 -1.30 6.39
CA HIS A 158 22.05 -1.79 7.76
C HIS A 158 21.45 -3.20 7.85
N VAL A 159 22.01 -4.05 8.71
CA VAL A 159 21.54 -5.42 8.95
C VAL A 159 21.41 -5.60 10.45
N ALA A 160 20.24 -6.05 10.91
CA ALA A 160 20.02 -6.32 12.33
C ALA A 160 20.77 -7.60 12.77
N ASP A 161 21.28 -7.61 14.01
CA ASP A 161 22.03 -8.73 14.60
C ASP A 161 21.13 -9.92 14.98
N GLY A 162 21.69 -11.02 15.47
CA GLY A 162 20.89 -12.16 15.95
C GLY A 162 20.23 -13.04 14.87
N GLY A 163 20.55 -12.80 13.60
CA GLY A 163 20.17 -13.64 12.46
C GLY A 163 21.38 -14.34 11.83
N LEU A 164 21.44 -14.35 10.48
CA LEU A 164 22.64 -14.77 9.76
C LEU A 164 23.81 -13.79 10.01
N PRO A 165 25.07 -14.23 9.85
CA PRO A 165 26.23 -13.36 10.05
C PRO A 165 26.15 -12.07 9.23
N VAL A 166 26.39 -10.93 9.88
CA VAL A 166 26.40 -9.62 9.22
C VAL A 166 27.66 -9.50 8.36
N PRO A 167 27.55 -9.17 7.05
CA PRO A 167 28.72 -8.95 6.21
C PRO A 167 29.56 -7.77 6.69
N ALA A 168 30.88 -7.89 6.60
CA ALA A 168 31.83 -6.90 7.13
C ALA A 168 31.68 -5.49 6.53
N ASP A 169 31.08 -5.35 5.35
CA ASP A 169 30.85 -4.07 4.68
C ASP A 169 29.50 -3.42 5.04
N LYS A 170 28.70 -4.03 5.93
CA LYS A 170 27.40 -3.52 6.38
C LYS A 170 27.46 -2.97 7.80
N LYS A 171 26.51 -2.10 8.13
CA LYS A 171 26.34 -1.63 9.52
C LYS A 171 25.44 -2.61 10.28
N GLU A 172 26.02 -3.26 11.28
CA GLU A 172 25.27 -4.09 12.23
C GLU A 172 24.42 -3.21 13.15
N VAL A 173 23.18 -3.62 13.41
CA VAL A 173 22.21 -2.90 14.24
C VAL A 173 21.68 -3.83 15.34
N PRO A 174 21.68 -3.41 16.61
CA PRO A 174 21.10 -4.20 17.68
C PRO A 174 19.61 -4.51 17.42
N LYS A 175 19.19 -5.74 17.67
CA LYS A 175 17.81 -6.21 17.48
C LYS A 175 16.77 -5.33 18.18
N ALA A 176 17.06 -4.85 19.39
CA ALA A 176 16.18 -3.93 20.11
C ALA A 176 16.04 -2.57 19.43
N ALA A 177 17.10 -2.07 18.78
CA ALA A 177 17.04 -0.83 18.00
C ALA A 177 16.21 -1.03 16.72
N PHE A 178 16.36 -2.17 16.05
CA PHE A 178 15.52 -2.54 14.92
C PHE A 178 14.04 -2.61 15.32
N ALA A 179 13.69 -3.26 16.44
CA ALA A 179 12.32 -3.34 16.93
C ALA A 179 11.68 -1.96 17.14
N ARG A 180 12.42 -1.00 17.71
CA ARG A 180 11.94 0.38 17.93
C ARG A 180 11.78 1.18 16.64
N LEU A 181 12.53 0.86 15.58
CA LEU A 181 12.35 1.46 14.25
C LEU A 181 11.19 0.83 13.48
N LEU A 182 10.85 -0.42 13.78
CA LEU A 182 9.74 -1.14 13.16
C LEU A 182 8.38 -0.68 13.70
N LYS A 183 8.30 -0.36 15.00
CA LYS A 183 7.10 0.18 15.67
C LYS A 183 6.68 1.53 15.10
#